data_AF-A0A9D7PC27-F1
#
_entry.id   AF-A0A9D7PC27-F1
#
_cell.length_a   1.000
_cell.length_b   1.000
_cell.length_c   1.000
_cell.angle_alpha   90.00
_cell.angle_beta   90.00
_cell.angle_gamma   90.00
#
_symmetry.space_group_name_H-M   'P 1'
#
loop_
_entity.id
_entity.type
_entity.pdbx_description
1 polymer ?
#
loop_
_entity_poly.entity_id
_entity_poly.type
_entity_poly.pdbx_seq_one_letter_code
_entity_poly.pdbx_strand_id
1 'polypeptide(L)'
;MDIRPAQASLKLVRRAAPNDEPIEKVRRCKSKGHAFSLACNSSLLEDKEIADGIDVDAAYLSRMKQGKASLDADKLAEFCYVVNNRIYAEWLAYQTGCTLVQIESETERQLRIAREEVERLRMEKRVLVDALNGRSA
;
A
#
# COMPACT_ATOMS: atom_id res chain seq x y z
N MET A 1 1.11 45.43 11.12
CA MET A 1 0.17 44.33 10.80
C MET A 1 0.92 43.03 10.99
N ASP A 2 0.74 42.40 12.15
CA ASP A 2 1.37 41.11 12.48
C ASP A 2 0.70 39.99 11.69
N ILE A 3 1.38 39.45 10.69
CA ILE A 3 0.98 38.22 10.02
C ILE A 3 1.62 37.07 10.79
N ARG A 4 0.96 36.61 11.86
CA ARG A 4 1.31 35.33 12.48
C ARG A 4 0.88 34.23 11.53
N PRO A 5 1.78 33.32 11.09
CA PRO A 5 1.35 32.17 10.31
C PRO A 5 0.37 31.35 11.15
N ALA A 6 -0.80 31.05 10.58
CA ALA A 6 -1.76 30.16 11.19
C ALA A 6 -1.03 28.86 11.56
N GLN A 7 -0.94 28.57 12.86
CA GLN A 7 -0.47 27.28 13.31
C GLN A 7 -1.49 26.26 12.80
N ALA A 8 -1.17 25.59 11.69
CA ALA A 8 -1.88 24.39 11.29
C ALA A 8 -1.76 23.43 12.48
N SER A 9 -2.87 23.16 13.15
CA SER A 9 -2.95 22.16 14.18
C SER A 9 -2.56 20.83 13.55
N LEU A 10 -1.28 20.45 13.65
CA LEU A 10 -0.81 19.12 13.34
C LEU A 10 -1.48 18.20 14.35
N LYS A 11 -2.69 17.71 14.03
CA LYS A 11 -3.24 16.54 14.70
C LYS A 11 -2.18 15.46 14.50
N LEU A 12 -1.51 15.05 15.57
CA LEU A 12 -0.66 13.87 15.53
C LEU A 12 -1.59 12.68 15.29
N VAL A 13 -1.89 12.40 14.03
CA VAL A 13 -2.62 11.21 13.63
C VAL A 13 -1.69 10.04 13.90
N ARG A 14 -2.08 9.19 14.85
CA ARG A 14 -1.33 7.99 15.18
C ARG A 14 -1.44 7.02 14.01
N ARG A 15 -0.31 6.76 13.36
CA ARG A 15 -0.18 5.71 12.35
C ARG A 15 0.12 4.37 13.02
N ALA A 16 -0.56 3.31 12.60
CA ALA A 16 -0.27 1.96 13.07
C ALA A 16 1.12 1.46 12.59
N ALA A 17 1.68 0.45 13.24
CA ALA A 17 2.84 -0.27 12.71
C ALA A 17 2.46 -1.06 11.45
N PRO A 18 3.39 -1.38 10.52
CA PRO A 18 3.06 -2.20 9.35
C PRO A 18 2.47 -3.55 9.77
N ASN A 19 1.31 -3.90 9.21
CA ASN A 19 0.49 -5.02 9.69
C ASN A 19 -0.34 -5.67 8.56
N ASP A 20 0.27 -5.83 7.39
CA ASP A 20 -0.37 -6.56 6.30
C ASP A 20 -0.62 -8.03 6.70
N GLU A 21 -1.75 -8.56 6.24
CA GLU A 21 -2.20 -9.93 6.50
C GLU A 21 -1.98 -10.81 5.27
N PRO A 22 -1.82 -12.13 5.44
CA PRO A 22 -1.70 -13.07 4.32
C PRO A 22 -2.86 -12.91 3.33
N ILE A 23 -2.53 -12.92 2.03
CA ILE A 23 -3.48 -12.61 0.96
C ILE A 23 -4.67 -13.59 0.93
N GLU A 24 -4.46 -14.85 1.35
CA GLU A 24 -5.51 -15.86 1.46
C GLU A 24 -6.56 -15.46 2.51
N LYS A 25 -6.15 -14.83 3.61
CA LYS A 25 -7.05 -14.33 4.65
C LYS A 25 -7.88 -13.16 4.13
N VAL A 26 -7.25 -12.24 3.40
CA VAL A 26 -7.91 -11.10 2.76
C VAL A 26 -8.97 -11.58 1.77
N ARG A 27 -8.60 -12.50 0.87
CA ARG A 27 -9.50 -13.04 -0.17
C ARG A 27 -10.70 -13.83 0.40
N ARG A 28 -10.56 -14.42 1.60
CA ARG A 28 -11.66 -15.11 2.31
C ARG A 28 -12.69 -14.15 2.93
N CYS A 29 -12.47 -12.84 2.89
CA CYS A 29 -13.44 -11.88 3.40
C CYS A 29 -14.73 -11.90 2.57
N LYS A 30 -15.84 -12.26 3.21
CA LYS A 30 -17.16 -12.44 2.59
C LYS A 30 -17.83 -11.16 2.09
N SER A 31 -17.39 -9.98 2.55
CA SER A 31 -18.02 -8.70 2.21
C SER A 31 -17.05 -7.54 2.39
N LYS A 32 -17.40 -6.39 1.81
CA LYS A 32 -16.65 -5.13 1.99
C LYS A 32 -16.51 -4.74 3.45
N GLY A 33 -17.56 -4.93 4.26
CA GLY A 33 -17.53 -4.62 5.70
C GLY A 33 -16.62 -5.56 6.48
N HIS A 34 -16.57 -6.85 6.11
CA HIS A 34 -15.65 -7.81 6.71
C HIS A 34 -14.18 -7.46 6.38
N ALA A 35 -13.87 -7.15 5.13
CA ALA A 35 -12.53 -6.73 4.72
C ALA A 35 -12.11 -5.41 5.40
N PHE A 36 -13.01 -4.44 5.46
CA PHE A 36 -12.78 -3.16 6.16
C PHE A 36 -12.53 -3.37 7.66
N SER A 37 -13.33 -4.24 8.29
CA SER A 37 -13.15 -4.61 9.70
C SER A 37 -11.83 -5.32 9.94
N LEU A 38 -11.41 -6.22 9.03
CA LEU A 38 -10.12 -6.88 9.11
C LEU A 38 -8.97 -5.87 9.05
N ALA A 39 -9.04 -4.90 8.14
CA ALA A 39 -8.05 -3.83 8.02
C ALA A 39 -7.95 -2.98 9.31
N CYS A 40 -9.09 -2.62 9.90
CA CYS A 40 -9.12 -1.89 11.18
C CYS A 40 -8.56 -2.76 12.32
N ASN A 41 -8.95 -4.03 12.42
CA ASN A 41 -8.53 -4.90 13.52
C ASN A 41 -7.03 -5.22 13.46
N SER A 42 -6.45 -5.35 12.26
CA SER A 42 -5.00 -5.53 12.09
C SER A 42 -4.20 -4.31 12.56
N SER A 43 -4.82 -3.11 12.50
CA SER A 43 -4.20 -1.85 12.92
C SER A 43 -3.88 -1.76 14.41
N LEU A 44 -4.62 -2.50 15.25
CA LEU A 44 -4.62 -2.35 16.72
C LEU A 44 -4.91 -0.91 17.19
N LEU A 45 -5.43 -0.05 16.32
CA LEU A 45 -5.95 1.27 16.66
C LEU A 45 -7.40 1.17 17.10
N GLU A 46 -7.81 2.07 17.97
CA GLU A 46 -9.21 2.24 18.32
C GLU A 46 -10.00 2.87 17.17
N ASP A 47 -11.30 2.55 17.08
CA ASP A 47 -12.19 3.06 16.04
C ASP A 47 -12.20 4.59 15.99
N LYS A 48 -12.06 5.25 17.14
CA LYS A 48 -11.97 6.69 17.25
C LYS A 48 -10.66 7.23 16.67
N GLU A 49 -9.53 6.58 16.92
CA GLU A 49 -8.23 6.97 16.35
C GLU A 49 -8.26 6.86 14.83
N ILE A 50 -8.86 5.80 14.29
CA ILE A 50 -9.02 5.62 12.84
C ILE A 50 -9.97 6.68 12.28
N ALA A 51 -11.13 6.89 12.92
CA ALA A 51 -12.14 7.84 12.47
C ALA A 51 -11.58 9.28 12.42
N ASP A 52 -10.91 9.70 13.50
CA ASP A 52 -10.24 11.00 13.58
C ASP A 52 -9.11 11.13 12.54
N GLY A 53 -8.42 10.01 12.26
CA GLY A 53 -7.29 9.95 11.32
C GLY A 53 -7.68 10.04 9.85
N ILE A 54 -8.90 9.67 9.48
CA ILE A 54 -9.42 9.82 8.11
C ILE A 54 -10.51 10.91 8.00
N ASP A 55 -10.71 11.68 9.06
CA ASP A 55 -11.70 12.76 9.18
C ASP A 55 -13.14 12.29 8.87
N VAL A 56 -13.57 11.20 9.52
CA VAL A 56 -14.95 10.71 9.48
C VAL A 56 -15.53 10.57 10.88
N ASP A 57 -16.86 10.57 10.98
CA ASP A 57 -17.53 10.29 12.24
C ASP A 57 -17.44 8.79 12.62
N ALA A 58 -17.33 8.51 13.92
CA ALA A 58 -17.22 7.15 14.46
C ALA A 58 -18.46 6.30 14.12
N ALA A 59 -19.65 6.91 14.06
CA ALA A 59 -20.86 6.18 13.63
C ALA A 59 -20.78 5.77 12.15
N TYR A 60 -20.18 6.60 11.31
CA TYR A 60 -19.96 6.28 9.90
C TYR A 60 -18.96 5.12 9.76
N LEU A 61 -17.87 5.15 10.50
CA LEU A 61 -16.89 4.05 10.55
C LEU A 61 -17.51 2.72 11.01
N SER A 62 -18.37 2.77 12.04
CA SER A 62 -19.14 1.59 12.48
C SER A 62 -20.06 1.04 11.38
N ARG A 63 -20.73 1.91 10.62
CA ARG A 63 -21.56 1.49 9.47
C ARG A 63 -20.72 0.87 8.35
N MET A 64 -19.50 1.37 8.11
CA MET A 64 -18.57 0.77 7.14
C MET A 64 -18.15 -0.64 7.55
N LYS A 65 -17.81 -0.86 8.83
CA LYS A 65 -17.52 -2.19 9.38
C LYS A 65 -18.69 -3.17 9.22
N GLN A 66 -19.92 -2.69 9.39
CA GLN A 66 -21.14 -3.47 9.16
C GLN A 66 -21.47 -3.67 7.66
N GLY A 67 -20.74 -3.04 6.75
CA GLY A 67 -21.00 -3.09 5.30
C GLY A 67 -22.19 -2.24 4.84
N LYS A 68 -22.77 -1.42 5.73
CA LYS A 68 -23.91 -0.51 5.46
C LYS A 68 -23.48 0.82 4.84
N ALA A 69 -22.20 1.17 4.94
CA ALA A 69 -21.58 2.29 4.25
C ALA A 69 -20.35 1.80 3.47
N SER A 70 -19.84 2.64 2.57
CA SER A 70 -18.59 2.40 1.84
C SER A 70 -17.61 3.52 2.19
N LEU A 71 -16.32 3.19 2.18
CA LEU A 71 -15.29 4.22 2.26
C LEU A 71 -15.31 5.06 0.97
N ASP A 72 -15.18 6.38 1.11
CA ASP A 72 -14.99 7.26 -0.04
C ASP A 72 -13.68 6.93 -0.75
N ALA A 73 -13.68 6.92 -2.08
CA ALA A 73 -12.53 6.55 -2.88
C ALA A 73 -11.35 7.50 -2.61
N ASP A 74 -11.63 8.80 -2.44
CA ASP A 74 -10.62 9.82 -2.15
C ASP A 74 -9.97 9.62 -0.77
N LYS A 75 -10.65 8.93 0.14
CA LYS A 75 -10.18 8.61 1.50
C LYS A 75 -9.42 7.28 1.59
N LEU A 76 -9.38 6.48 0.51
CA LEU A 76 -8.75 5.16 0.53
C LEU A 76 -7.26 5.23 0.85
N ALA A 77 -6.54 6.19 0.24
CA ALA A 77 -5.11 6.37 0.48
C ALA A 77 -4.80 6.79 1.93
N GLU A 78 -5.59 7.73 2.45
CA GLU A 78 -5.49 8.21 3.84
C GLU A 78 -5.79 7.07 4.83
N PHE A 79 -6.84 6.30 4.57
CA PHE A 79 -7.18 5.12 5.36
C PHE A 79 -6.04 4.10 5.41
N CYS A 80 -5.51 3.69 4.25
CA CYS A 80 -4.39 2.76 4.17
C CYS A 80 -3.14 3.31 4.86
N TYR A 81 -2.92 4.62 4.83
CA TYR A 81 -1.83 5.27 5.56
C TYR A 81 -2.01 5.14 7.08
N VAL A 82 -3.20 5.46 7.61
CA VAL A 82 -3.51 5.43 9.05
C VAL A 82 -3.43 4.01 9.62
N VAL A 83 -4.15 3.05 9.01
CA VAL A 83 -4.19 1.65 9.46
C VAL A 83 -2.91 0.87 9.12
N ASN A 84 -2.10 1.42 8.22
CA ASN A 84 -0.81 0.90 7.75
C ASN A 84 -0.84 -0.53 7.18
N ASN A 85 -1.91 -0.82 6.45
CA ASN A 85 -2.06 -2.00 5.60
C ASN A 85 -2.85 -1.68 4.33
N ARG A 86 -2.82 -2.62 3.38
CA ARG A 86 -3.55 -2.54 2.10
C ARG A 86 -4.72 -3.52 2.02
N ILE A 87 -5.10 -4.15 3.13
CA ILE A 87 -6.09 -5.24 3.20
C ILE A 87 -7.40 -4.88 2.49
N TYR A 88 -7.96 -3.70 2.74
CA TYR A 88 -9.22 -3.28 2.12
C TYR A 88 -9.07 -3.04 0.61
N ALA A 89 -7.99 -2.38 0.19
CA ALA A 89 -7.70 -2.12 -1.21
C ALA A 89 -7.42 -3.42 -2.01
N GLU A 90 -6.67 -4.37 -1.41
CA GLU A 90 -6.41 -5.69 -1.99
C GLU A 90 -7.70 -6.49 -2.16
N TRP A 91 -8.60 -6.42 -1.18
CA TRP A 91 -9.90 -7.08 -1.30
C TRP A 91 -10.72 -6.49 -2.45
N LEU A 92 -10.76 -5.15 -2.60
CA LEU A 92 -11.43 -4.49 -3.72
C LEU A 92 -10.83 -4.90 -5.07
N ALA A 93 -9.50 -4.92 -5.18
CA ALA A 93 -8.80 -5.38 -6.39
C ALA A 93 -9.19 -6.83 -6.72
N TYR A 94 -9.18 -7.72 -5.73
CA TYR A 94 -9.55 -9.12 -5.89
C TYR A 94 -11.00 -9.30 -6.38
N GLN A 95 -11.96 -8.50 -5.89
CA GLN A 95 -13.34 -8.52 -6.38
C GLN A 95 -13.45 -8.21 -7.88
N THR A 96 -12.48 -7.50 -8.44
CA THR A 96 -12.41 -7.16 -9.88
C THR A 96 -11.53 -8.11 -10.70
N GLY A 97 -11.01 -9.18 -10.08
CA GLY A 97 -10.08 -10.10 -10.74
C GLY A 97 -8.66 -9.55 -10.89
N CYS A 98 -8.32 -8.52 -10.12
CA CYS A 98 -7.00 -7.88 -10.12
C CYS A 98 -6.24 -8.15 -8.81
N THR A 99 -4.96 -7.79 -8.79
CA THR A 99 -4.12 -7.75 -7.59
C THR A 99 -3.43 -6.40 -7.53
N LEU A 100 -3.13 -5.87 -6.34
CA LEU A 100 -2.30 -4.68 -6.27
C LEU A 100 -0.84 -5.06 -6.54
N VAL A 101 -0.14 -4.13 -7.19
CA VAL A 101 1.31 -4.17 -7.36
C VAL A 101 1.85 -2.81 -6.94
N GLN A 102 3.05 -2.78 -6.35
CA GLN A 102 3.70 -1.51 -6.06
C GLN A 102 4.04 -0.80 -7.37
N ILE A 103 3.72 0.48 -7.44
CA ILE A 103 4.13 1.32 -8.56
C ILE A 103 5.62 1.62 -8.36
N GLU A 104 6.45 1.25 -9.35
CA GLU A 104 7.86 1.65 -9.36
C GLU A 104 7.95 3.18 -9.34
N SER A 105 8.73 3.72 -8.42
CA SER A 105 9.14 5.12 -8.53
C SER A 105 10.04 5.32 -9.76
N GLU A 106 10.12 6.55 -10.29
CA GLU A 106 10.98 6.83 -11.45
C GLU A 106 12.45 6.48 -11.17
N THR A 107 12.92 6.68 -9.94
CA THR A 107 14.27 6.29 -9.50
C THR A 107 14.45 4.76 -9.50
N GLU A 108 13.47 4.00 -9.02
CA GLU A 108 13.50 2.53 -9.04
C GLU A 108 13.47 2.00 -10.47
N ARG A 109 12.68 2.63 -11.36
CA ARG A 109 12.62 2.32 -12.78
C ARG A 109 13.97 2.55 -13.46
N GLN A 110 14.61 3.69 -13.23
CA GLN A 110 15.94 3.98 -13.78
C GLN A 110 16.99 3.00 -13.25
N LEU A 111 16.92 2.65 -11.97
CA LEU A 111 17.82 1.67 -11.37
C LEU A 111 17.64 0.27 -11.97
N ARG A 112 16.40 -0.13 -12.24
CA ARG A 112 16.10 -1.41 -12.91
C ARG A 112 16.69 -1.43 -14.32
N ILE A 113 16.46 -0.40 -15.13
CA ILE A 113 17.01 -0.29 -16.50
C ILE A 113 18.55 -0.32 -16.48
N ALA A 114 19.18 0.43 -15.58
CA ALA A 114 20.63 0.44 -15.45
C ALA A 114 21.20 -0.94 -15.05
N ARG A 115 20.50 -1.67 -14.18
CA ARG A 115 20.88 -3.04 -13.78
C ARG A 115 20.72 -4.03 -14.94
N GLU A 116 19.61 -3.96 -15.68
CA GLU A 116 19.37 -4.78 -16.87
C GLU A 116 20.48 -4.56 -17.92
N GLU A 117 20.89 -3.31 -18.15
CA GLU A 117 21.98 -2.97 -19.07
C GLU A 117 23.33 -3.50 -18.60
N VAL A 118 23.66 -3.36 -17.31
CA VAL A 118 24.91 -3.88 -16.74
C VAL A 118 24.97 -5.41 -16.86
N GLU A 119 23.87 -6.11 -16.60
CA GLU A 119 23.83 -7.57 -16.73
C GLU A 119 23.94 -8.02 -18.19
N ARG A 120 23.31 -7.31 -19.13
CA ARG A 120 23.48 -7.57 -20.57
C ARG A 120 24.95 -7.43 -20.98
N LEU A 121 25.59 -6.32 -20.63
CA LEU A 121 26.99 -6.05 -20.95
C LEU A 121 27.94 -7.06 -20.28
N ARG A 122 27.63 -7.51 -19.05
CA ARG A 122 28.39 -8.57 -18.36
C ARG A 122 28.28 -9.90 -19.07
N MET A 123 27.09 -10.26 -19.53
CA MET A 123 26.86 -11.50 -20.29
C MET A 123 27.60 -11.45 -21.64
N GLU A 124 27.46 -10.37 -22.40
CA GLU A 124 28.17 -10.17 -23.67
C GLU A 124 29.69 -10.24 -23.48
N LYS A 125 30.22 -9.53 -22.48
CA LYS A 125 31.65 -9.59 -22.15
C LYS A 125 32.09 -11.01 -21.80
N ARG A 126 31.31 -11.75 -21.01
CA ARG A 126 31.63 -13.15 -20.67
C ARG A 126 31.70 -14.02 -21.93
N VAL A 127 30.68 -13.95 -22.78
CA VAL A 127 30.63 -14.69 -24.05
C VAL A 127 31.83 -14.36 -24.94
N LEU A 128 32.17 -13.07 -25.09
CA LEU A 128 33.33 -12.65 -25.88
C LEU A 128 34.66 -13.14 -25.29
N VAL A 129 34.82 -13.06 -23.97
CA VAL A 129 36.02 -13.53 -23.27
C VAL A 129 36.15 -15.05 -23.38
N ASP A 130 35.06 -15.80 -23.27
CA ASP A 130 35.06 -17.26 -23.41
C ASP A 130 35.38 -17.69 -24.85
N ALA A 131 34.85 -16.96 -25.85
CA ALA A 131 35.17 -17.17 -27.26
C ALA A 131 36.65 -16.83 -27.59
N LEU A 132 37.19 -15.73 -27.05
CA LEU A 132 38.59 -15.31 -27.24
C LEU A 132 39.58 -16.25 -26.55
N ASN A 133 39.23 -16.79 -25.39
CA ASN A 133 40.07 -17.73 -24.64
C ASN A 133 40.03 -19.16 -25.18
N GLY A 134 39.40 -19.39 -26.34
CA GLY A 134 39.36 -20.69 -27.00
C GLY A 134 38.55 -21.75 -26.25
N ARG A 135 37.72 -21.36 -25.27
CA ARG A 135 36.72 -22.26 -24.67
C ARG A 135 35.47 -22.30 -25.54
N SER A 136 35.67 -22.72 -26.78
CA SER A 136 34.61 -23.24 -27.64
C SER A 136 34.97 -24.71 -27.88
N ALA A 137 34.44 -25.58 -27.02
CA ALA A 137 34.38 -27.02 -27.21
C ALA A 137 32.92 -27.43 -27.06
#